data_AF-A0A7K1T8F8-F1
#
_entry.id   AF-A0A7K1T8F8-F1
#
_cell.length_a   1.000
_cell.length_b   1.000
_cell.length_c   1.000
_cell.angle_alpha   90.00
_cell.angle_beta   90.00
_cell.angle_gamma   90.00
#
_symmetry.space_group_name_H-M   'P 1'
#
loop_
_entity.id
_entity.type
_entity.pdbx_description
1 polymer ?
#
loop_
_entity_poly.entity_id
_entity_poly.type
_entity_poly.pdbx_seq_one_letter_code
_entity_poly.pdbx_strand_id
1 'polypeptide(L)'
;MSIQERELPKTLNSLMKHLRDGGIAIDGSAQKRRLKNIGYYHGYKGYRFAGNASNRLPLTDFSQVAALYDFDTQLKALFYPRIMSIETALKNYTLEAVLRDANSAVFEDIWRRS
;
A
#
# COMPACT_ATOMS: atom_id res chain seq x y z
N MET A 1 -23.53 -8.45 -28.00
CA MET A 1 -23.17 -8.03 -26.63
C MET A 1 -22.06 -8.97 -26.18
N SER A 2 -20.80 -8.49 -26.18
CA SER A 2 -19.61 -9.32 -25.91
C SER A 2 -19.52 -9.59 -24.41
N ILE A 3 -19.30 -10.85 -24.04
CA ILE A 3 -18.97 -11.24 -22.67
C ILE A 3 -17.65 -10.55 -22.34
N GLN A 4 -17.71 -9.57 -21.44
CA GLN A 4 -16.55 -8.95 -20.83
C GLN A 4 -15.64 -10.08 -20.31
N GLU A 5 -14.46 -10.26 -20.92
CA GLU A 5 -13.48 -11.22 -20.47
C GLU A 5 -13.24 -11.00 -18.98
N ARG A 6 -13.68 -11.94 -18.15
CA ARG A 6 -13.33 -11.94 -16.73
C ARG A 6 -11.82 -12.04 -16.67
N GLU A 7 -11.15 -10.96 -16.26
CA GLU A 7 -9.69 -10.93 -16.10
C GLU A 7 -9.29 -12.09 -15.18
N LEU A 8 -8.66 -13.11 -15.76
CA LEU A 8 -8.14 -14.24 -15.00
C LEU A 8 -7.07 -13.71 -14.03
N PRO A 9 -7.00 -14.23 -12.78
CA PRO A 9 -5.97 -13.83 -11.84
C PRO A 9 -4.59 -14.01 -12.48
N LYS A 10 -3.83 -12.90 -12.57
CA LYS A 10 -2.55 -12.91 -13.27
C LYS A 10 -1.58 -13.85 -12.55
N THR A 11 -1.06 -14.84 -13.28
CA THR A 11 -0.05 -15.77 -12.75
C THR A 11 1.26 -15.05 -12.49
N LEU A 12 2.10 -15.55 -11.58
CA LEU A 12 3.41 -14.96 -11.27
C LEU A 12 4.31 -14.79 -12.51
N ASN A 13 4.17 -15.65 -13.52
CA ASN A 13 4.86 -15.49 -14.81
C ASN A 13 4.29 -14.34 -15.64
N SER A 14 2.97 -14.18 -15.68
CA SER A 14 2.30 -13.02 -16.29
C SER A 14 2.76 -11.71 -15.62
N LEU A 15 3.03 -11.75 -14.31
CA LEU A 15 3.59 -10.60 -13.57
C LEU A 15 4.99 -10.24 -14.00
N MET A 16 5.88 -11.23 -14.10
CA MET A 16 7.24 -11.03 -14.60
C MET A 16 7.21 -10.48 -16.03
N LYS A 17 6.32 -11.00 -16.89
CA LYS A 17 6.12 -10.48 -18.25
C LYS A 17 5.71 -9.00 -18.22
N HIS A 18 4.70 -8.64 -17.41
CA HIS A 18 4.23 -7.26 -17.28
C HIS A 18 5.34 -6.29 -16.81
N LEU A 19 6.25 -6.73 -15.92
CA LEU A 19 7.41 -5.94 -15.52
C LEU A 19 8.36 -5.69 -16.71
N ARG A 20 8.66 -6.73 -17.50
CA ARG A 20 9.49 -6.61 -18.72
C ARG A 20 8.85 -5.71 -19.77
N ASP A 21 7.56 -5.87 -20.02
CA ASP A 21 6.79 -5.02 -20.94
C ASP A 21 6.82 -3.55 -20.47
N GLY A 22 6.96 -3.31 -19.16
CA GLY A 22 7.12 -2.01 -18.54
C GLY A 22 8.54 -1.45 -18.51
N GLY A 23 9.54 -2.18 -19.05
CA GLY A 23 10.95 -1.79 -19.10
C GLY A 23 11.80 -2.27 -17.92
N ILE A 24 11.28 -3.17 -17.08
CA ILE A 24 12.03 -3.72 -15.93
C ILE A 24 12.56 -5.11 -16.26
N ALA A 25 13.88 -5.25 -16.28
CA ALA A 25 14.55 -6.53 -16.35
C ALA A 25 14.22 -7.35 -15.09
N ILE A 26 13.69 -8.54 -15.32
CA ILE A 26 13.41 -9.52 -14.27
C ILE A 26 13.53 -10.93 -14.84
N ASP A 27 14.18 -11.85 -14.15
CA ASP A 27 14.35 -13.23 -14.60
C ASP A 27 14.57 -14.22 -13.44
N GLY A 28 14.59 -15.52 -13.81
CA GLY A 28 14.96 -16.56 -12.88
C GLY A 28 13.92 -16.87 -11.79
N SER A 29 14.12 -18.00 -11.12
CA SER A 29 13.25 -18.47 -10.04
C SER A 29 13.43 -17.67 -8.75
N ALA A 30 14.63 -17.11 -8.51
CA ALA A 30 14.93 -16.31 -7.34
C ALA A 30 14.17 -14.98 -7.33
N GLN A 31 14.25 -14.20 -8.42
CA GLN A 31 13.52 -12.94 -8.51
C GLN A 31 12.01 -13.18 -8.59
N LYS A 32 11.58 -14.26 -9.26
CA LYS A 32 10.18 -14.72 -9.22
C LYS A 32 9.68 -14.92 -7.79
N ARG A 33 10.45 -15.63 -6.95
CA ARG A 33 10.12 -15.85 -5.54
C ARG A 33 10.10 -14.54 -4.75
N ARG A 34 11.08 -13.66 -4.97
CA ARG A 34 11.12 -12.34 -4.32
C ARG A 34 9.93 -11.48 -4.72
N LEU A 35 9.55 -11.46 -6.00
CA LEU A 35 8.35 -10.77 -6.50
C LEU A 35 7.07 -11.25 -5.82
N LYS A 36 6.96 -12.56 -5.54
CA LYS A 36 5.84 -13.10 -4.76
C LYS A 36 5.86 -12.57 -3.32
N ASN A 37 7.02 -12.57 -2.67
CA ASN A 37 7.16 -12.23 -1.25
C ASN A 37 6.92 -10.74 -0.96
N ILE A 38 7.31 -9.84 -1.86
CA ILE A 38 7.14 -8.39 -1.65
C ILE A 38 5.71 -7.89 -1.97
N GLY A 39 4.82 -8.75 -2.46
CA GLY A 39 3.44 -8.37 -2.80
C GLY A 39 3.34 -7.58 -4.12
N TYR A 40 3.04 -8.32 -5.19
CA TYR A 40 2.97 -7.86 -6.59
C TYR A 40 2.27 -6.51 -6.83
N TYR A 41 1.11 -6.28 -6.20
CA TYR A 41 0.20 -5.20 -6.61
C TYR A 41 0.55 -3.82 -6.01
N HIS A 42 1.35 -3.78 -4.94
CA HIS A 42 1.72 -2.54 -4.27
C HIS A 42 3.15 -2.08 -4.58
N GLY A 43 4.09 -3.01 -4.80
CA GLY A 43 5.48 -2.65 -5.06
C GLY A 43 5.69 -1.88 -6.37
N TYR A 44 5.27 -2.41 -7.51
CA TYR A 44 5.63 -1.80 -8.79
C TYR A 44 4.79 -0.58 -9.18
N LYS A 45 3.48 -0.58 -8.90
CA LYS A 45 2.60 0.55 -9.27
C LYS A 45 2.88 1.80 -8.43
N GLY A 46 3.25 1.62 -7.15
CA GLY A 46 3.50 2.70 -6.20
C GLY A 46 4.92 3.26 -6.28
N TYR A 47 5.95 2.40 -6.38
CA TYR A 47 7.34 2.85 -6.32
C TYR A 47 7.92 3.37 -7.64
N ARG A 48 7.15 3.42 -8.73
CA ARG A 48 7.63 3.93 -10.02
C ARG A 48 7.67 5.46 -10.12
N PHE A 49 7.11 6.17 -9.13
CA PHE A 49 7.00 7.63 -9.15
C PHE A 49 7.47 8.25 -7.83
N ALA A 50 8.07 9.43 -7.89
CA ALA A 50 8.41 10.22 -6.72
C ALA A 50 7.51 11.46 -6.62
N GLY A 51 6.59 11.46 -5.65
CA GLY A 51 5.66 12.55 -5.37
C GLY A 51 4.46 12.61 -6.31
N ASN A 52 4.68 12.67 -7.63
CA ASN A 52 3.60 12.75 -8.63
C ASN A 52 3.85 11.84 -9.85
N ALA A 53 2.80 11.56 -10.62
CA ALA A 53 2.84 10.64 -11.75
C ALA A 53 3.73 11.13 -12.93
N SER A 54 4.05 12.42 -13.01
CA SER A 54 4.99 12.94 -14.00
C SER A 54 6.46 12.65 -13.65
N ASN A 55 6.78 12.42 -12.37
CA ASN A 55 8.14 12.17 -11.93
C ASN A 55 8.42 10.66 -11.83
N ARG A 56 8.56 10.02 -12.99
CA ARG A 56 8.84 8.57 -13.09
C ARG A 56 10.30 8.29 -12.76
N LEU A 57 10.52 7.39 -11.81
CA LEU A 57 11.86 6.92 -11.47
C LEU A 57 12.43 6.08 -12.63
N PRO A 58 13.72 6.26 -12.99
CA PRO A 58 14.37 5.55 -14.10
C PRO A 58 14.77 4.13 -13.68
N LEU A 59 13.79 3.34 -13.25
CA LEU A 59 14.00 1.94 -12.87
C LEU A 59 14.09 1.09 -14.12
N THR A 60 15.11 0.25 -14.20
CA THR A 60 15.37 -0.65 -15.34
C THR A 60 15.57 -2.10 -14.92
N ASP A 61 15.80 -2.36 -13.63
CA ASP A 61 16.04 -3.71 -13.09
C ASP A 61 15.21 -3.99 -11.83
N PHE A 62 14.80 -5.24 -11.65
CA PHE A 62 13.99 -5.65 -10.52
C PHE A 62 14.68 -5.46 -9.16
N SER A 63 16.02 -5.51 -9.10
CA SER A 63 16.77 -5.22 -7.87
C SER A 63 16.50 -3.81 -7.35
N GLN A 64 16.32 -2.82 -8.24
CA GLN A 64 16.03 -1.43 -7.88
C GLN A 64 14.61 -1.30 -7.33
N VAL A 65 13.64 -1.99 -7.95
CA VAL A 65 12.26 -2.07 -7.44
C VAL A 65 12.26 -2.69 -6.05
N ALA A 66 13.04 -3.74 -5.85
CA ALA A 66 13.14 -4.42 -4.57
C ALA A 66 13.83 -3.56 -3.51
N ALA A 67 14.85 -2.78 -3.88
CA ALA A 67 15.52 -1.84 -2.97
C ALA A 67 14.56 -0.71 -2.52
N LEU A 68 13.72 -0.19 -3.41
CA LEU A 68 12.69 0.79 -3.03
C LEU A 68 11.65 0.21 -2.07
N TYR A 69 11.24 -1.03 -2.31
CA TYR A 69 10.37 -1.76 -1.38
C TYR A 69 11.02 -1.93 -0.01
N ASP A 70 12.29 -2.32 0.04
CA ASP A 70 13.02 -2.52 1.30
C ASP A 70 13.18 -1.19 2.05
N PHE A 71 13.51 -0.10 1.34
CA PHE A 71 13.60 1.24 1.89
C PHE A 71 12.27 1.68 2.54
N ASP A 72 11.16 1.56 1.80
CA ASP A 72 9.84 1.89 2.31
C ASP A 72 9.48 1.02 3.53
N THR A 73 9.78 -0.28 3.49
CA THR A 73 9.50 -1.18 4.62
C THR A 73 10.26 -0.77 5.88
N GLN A 74 11.53 -0.37 5.74
CA GLN A 74 12.34 0.14 6.84
C GLN A 74 11.80 1.47 7.36
N LEU A 75 11.38 2.37 6.47
CA LEU A 75 10.75 3.63 6.83
C LEU A 75 9.47 3.38 7.63
N LYS A 76 8.63 2.46 7.16
CA LYS A 76 7.41 2.05 7.87
C LYS A 76 7.75 1.50 9.25
N ALA A 77 8.74 0.61 9.37
CA ALA A 77 9.14 0.05 10.66
C ALA A 77 9.59 1.13 11.66
N LEU A 78 10.25 2.20 11.20
CA LEU A 78 10.66 3.32 12.05
C LEU A 78 9.47 4.16 12.52
N PHE A 79 8.54 4.48 11.63
CA PHE A 79 7.50 5.48 11.91
C PHE A 79 6.14 4.90 12.34
N TYR A 80 5.75 3.72 11.85
CA TYR A 80 4.43 3.13 12.14
C TYR A 80 4.14 3.03 13.63
N PRO A 81 5.04 2.53 14.49
CA PRO A 81 4.73 2.45 15.93
C PRO A 81 4.42 3.81 16.55
N ARG A 82 5.07 4.88 16.07
CA ARG A 82 4.87 6.24 16.60
C ARG A 82 3.59 6.87 16.04
N ILE A 83 3.34 6.72 14.74
CA ILE A 83 2.09 7.17 14.12
C ILE A 83 0.89 6.48 14.78
N MET A 84 0.94 5.17 14.96
CA MET A 84 -0.11 4.40 15.62
C MET A 84 -0.35 4.87 17.05
N SER A 85 0.71 5.19 17.80
CA SER A 85 0.59 5.72 19.15
C SER A 85 -0.11 7.08 19.17
N ILE A 86 0.26 7.99 18.27
CA ILE A 86 -0.37 9.31 18.13
C ILE A 86 -1.84 9.16 17.71
N GLU A 87 -2.11 8.35 16.69
CA GLU A 87 -3.45 8.06 16.19
C GLU A 87 -4.35 7.50 17.29
N THR A 88 -3.84 6.56 18.08
CA THR A 88 -4.58 5.97 19.21
C THR A 88 -4.90 7.02 20.27
N ALA A 89 -3.93 7.87 20.62
CA ALA A 89 -4.15 8.95 21.59
C ALA A 89 -5.22 9.93 21.08
N LEU A 90 -5.11 10.39 19.84
CA LEU A 90 -6.08 11.32 19.24
C LEU A 90 -7.49 10.73 19.19
N LYS A 91 -7.63 9.45 18.82
CA LYS A 91 -8.92 8.76 18.82
C LYS A 91 -9.54 8.71 20.21
N ASN A 92 -8.75 8.40 21.24
CA ASN A 92 -9.24 8.35 22.61
C ASN A 92 -9.66 9.72 23.14
N TYR A 93 -8.85 10.76 22.92
CA TYR A 93 -9.23 12.13 23.30
C TYR A 93 -10.49 12.61 22.58
N THR A 94 -10.60 12.31 21.28
CA THR A 94 -11.80 12.65 20.49
C THR A 94 -13.02 11.91 21.04
N LEU A 95 -12.89 10.62 21.34
CA LEU A 95 -13.97 9.82 21.92
C LEU A 95 -14.40 10.36 23.28
N GLU A 96 -13.46 10.70 24.16
CA GLU A 96 -13.77 11.30 25.46
C GLU A 96 -14.51 12.62 25.34
N ALA A 97 -14.09 13.50 24.42
CA ALA A 97 -14.75 14.77 24.19
C ALA A 97 -16.20 14.57 23.70
N VAL A 98 -16.41 13.67 22.73
CA VAL A 98 -17.73 13.34 22.19
C VAL A 98 -18.66 12.77 23.28
N LEU A 99 -18.15 11.84 24.10
CA LEU A 99 -18.93 11.24 25.19
C LEU A 99 -19.30 12.27 26.28
N ARG A 100 -18.40 13.20 26.60
CA ARG A 100 -18.66 14.28 27.56
C ARG A 100 -19.72 15.26 27.05
N ASP A 101 -19.65 15.64 25.77
CA ASP A 101 -20.63 16.53 25.15
C ASP A 101 -22.02 15.89 25.07
N ALA A 102 -22.08 14.61 24.71
CA ALA A 102 -23.33 13.86 24.67
C ALA A 102 -23.89 13.52 26.07
N ASN A 103 -23.02 13.52 27.09
CA ASN A 103 -23.31 13.00 28.43
C ASN A 103 -23.93 11.58 28.41
N SER A 104 -23.54 10.78 27.41
CA SER A 104 -24.05 9.43 27.18
C SER A 104 -23.04 8.63 26.35
N ALA A 105 -22.98 7.33 26.62
CA ALA A 105 -22.24 6.38 25.80
C ALA A 105 -23.10 5.68 24.73
N VAL A 106 -24.40 5.99 24.69
CA VAL A 106 -25.33 5.44 23.69
C VAL A 106 -25.15 6.21 22.40
N PHE A 107 -24.86 5.49 21.32
CA PHE A 107 -24.61 6.10 20.00
C PHE A 107 -25.76 7.00 19.52
N GLU A 108 -27.01 6.61 19.78
CA GLU A 108 -28.19 7.39 19.37
C GLU A 108 -28.29 8.74 20.10
N ASP A 109 -27.86 8.80 21.36
CA ASP A 109 -27.84 10.06 22.13
C ASP A 109 -26.75 11.00 21.60
N ILE A 110 -25.60 10.44 21.23
CA ILE A 110 -24.50 11.17 20.59
C ILE A 110 -24.97 11.71 19.24
N TRP A 111 -25.55 10.85 18.39
CA TRP A 111 -26.00 11.21 17.05
C TRP A 111 -27.06 12.32 17.05
N ARG A 112 -27.98 12.33 18.02
CA ARG A 112 -29.03 13.36 18.14
C ARG A 112 -28.50 14.76 18.44
N ARG A 113 -27.24 14.90 18.88
CA ARG A 113 -26.60 16.18 19.21
C ARG A 113 -25.62 16.69 18.15
N SER A 114 -25.32 15.87 17.13
CA SER A 114 -24.42 16.18 16.01
C SER A 114 -25.05 17.07 14.95
#